data_AF-A0A2N1N5I3-F1
#
_entry.id   AF-A0A2N1N5I3-F1
#
_cell.length_a   1.000
_cell.length_b   1.000
_cell.length_c   1.000
_cell.angle_alpha   90.00
_cell.angle_beta   90.00
_cell.angle_gamma   90.00
#
_symmetry.space_group_name_H-M   'P 1'
#
loop_
_entity.id
_entity.type
_entity.pdbx_description
1 polymer ?
#
loop_
_entity_poly.entity_id
_entity_poly.type
_entity_poly.pdbx_seq_one_letter_code
_entity_poly.pdbx_strand_id
1 'polypeptide(L)'
;MLESEHTALEVLQRNVDEYGISTSLADLVKAGFLRNNDRYLMNLISLFRIMMLRDIKKKAKIRIDKGAFLLGVLDVTDTLQENQIYCCISDPGNPSNQKVITGRCIVYRNSCFHPGDIRIVTAVKCKALSHLVDVIVFPSLGYRDIPSECSGGNLDGDDFTYAYEPMNINQNRKPRMLENEDENEDKNQSVTIEDIKKFFVNYLFSDKLELIANAHLAKADSSDVGALNGKCIRLAQLHSGAVDYLKTGTPPVFPPELRADEFPDFMEKSDKKSYKSNKVLGILYRSINVSEEYTPLNIKNFDKRLYADGFEEFLDDARKLKREYDANIRGLMNQFGINNEIEVTSGYIVNTITNIDKKKPRDVTKSVMEALIPIKRHYKKLFDQEWESNKDHSRVESKASAWYFVTYHPSELDVDPSKRMFSFPWIAYDVLCGIANRNSRKIHVSMELMDFFGPCNSKCSYNLDEGQDLISWL
;
A
#
# COMPACT_ATOMS: atom_id res chain seq x y z
N MET A 1 2.33 -17.34 6.80
CA MET A 1 2.52 -16.58 5.52
C MET A 1 3.80 -15.74 5.49
N LEU A 2 4.36 -15.32 6.63
CA LEU A 2 5.65 -14.60 6.68
C LEU A 2 6.58 -15.20 7.76
N GLU A 3 6.59 -16.53 7.89
CA GLU A 3 7.41 -17.25 8.89
C GLU A 3 8.86 -17.46 8.43
N SER A 4 9.09 -17.42 7.11
CA SER A 4 10.43 -17.46 6.52
C SER A 4 10.91 -16.05 6.20
N GLU A 5 12.15 -15.73 6.56
CA GLU A 5 12.79 -14.45 6.23
C GLU A 5 12.80 -14.20 4.72
N HIS A 6 13.03 -15.23 3.91
CA HIS A 6 13.04 -15.10 2.45
C HIS A 6 11.68 -14.64 1.92
N THR A 7 10.62 -15.32 2.34
CA THR A 7 9.24 -14.97 1.95
C THR A 7 8.84 -13.61 2.48
N ALA A 8 9.23 -13.27 3.72
CA ALA A 8 8.95 -11.95 4.30
C ALA A 8 9.59 -10.83 3.48
N LEU A 9 10.87 -10.97 3.13
CA LEU A 9 11.59 -10.00 2.30
C LEU A 9 10.95 -9.83 0.92
N GLU A 10 10.66 -10.95 0.24
CA GLU A 10 10.04 -10.93 -1.08
C GLU A 10 8.69 -10.20 -1.07
N VAL A 11 7.84 -10.48 -0.08
CA VAL A 11 6.52 -9.85 0.02
C VAL A 11 6.62 -8.37 0.40
N LEU A 12 7.48 -8.01 1.37
CA LEU A 12 7.66 -6.61 1.79
C LEU A 12 8.19 -5.74 0.65
N GLN A 13 9.23 -6.20 -0.04
CA GLN A 13 9.84 -5.46 -1.15
C GLN A 13 8.91 -5.32 -2.35
N ARG A 14 7.99 -6.26 -2.56
CA ARG A 14 6.98 -6.18 -3.62
C ARG A 14 5.78 -5.31 -3.27
N ASN A 15 5.58 -4.94 -2.01
CA ASN A 15 4.41 -4.20 -1.56
C ASN A 15 4.82 -2.92 -0.84
N VAL A 16 5.62 -2.09 -1.53
CA VAL A 16 6.06 -0.79 -1.02
C VAL A 16 4.84 0.10 -0.77
N ASP A 17 4.71 0.58 0.48
CA ASP A 17 3.67 1.52 0.88
C ASP A 17 4.14 2.98 0.75
N GLU A 18 3.16 3.89 0.70
CA GLU A 18 3.34 5.33 0.52
C GLU A 18 4.31 5.96 1.53
N TYR A 19 4.39 5.41 2.75
CA TYR A 19 5.19 5.96 3.85
C TYR A 19 6.51 5.19 4.08
N GLY A 20 6.85 4.22 3.22
CA GLY A 20 8.12 3.48 3.27
C GLY A 20 8.27 2.52 4.47
N ILE A 21 7.16 2.13 5.11
CA ILE A 21 7.19 1.28 6.31
C ILE A 21 7.66 -0.13 5.95
N SER A 22 7.12 -0.72 4.89
CA SER A 22 7.50 -2.01 4.30
C SER A 22 8.99 -2.10 3.96
N THR A 23 9.60 -1.02 3.46
CA THR A 23 11.04 -0.95 3.21
C THR A 23 11.83 -1.02 4.52
N SER A 24 11.42 -0.25 5.53
CA SER A 24 12.04 -0.27 6.86
C SER A 24 11.91 -1.66 7.51
N LEU A 25 10.75 -2.31 7.37
CA LEU A 25 10.54 -3.70 7.81
C LEU A 25 11.47 -4.67 7.10
N ALA A 26 11.67 -4.53 5.79
CA ALA A 26 12.57 -5.38 5.04
C ALA A 26 14.01 -5.25 5.56
N ASP A 27 14.46 -4.06 5.94
CA ASP A 27 15.80 -3.87 6.51
C ASP A 27 15.93 -4.49 7.91
N LEU A 28 14.87 -4.41 8.74
CA LEU A 28 14.82 -5.12 10.02
C LEU A 28 14.88 -6.65 9.85
N VAL A 29 14.15 -7.19 8.86
CA VAL A 29 14.20 -8.62 8.54
C VAL A 29 15.59 -9.02 8.06
N LYS A 30 16.25 -8.23 7.19
CA LYS A 30 17.64 -8.49 6.76
C LYS A 30 18.63 -8.50 7.92
N ALA A 31 18.40 -7.69 8.96
CA ALA A 31 19.23 -7.66 10.17
C ALA A 31 18.96 -8.84 11.14
N GLY A 32 18.04 -9.75 10.78
CA GLY A 32 17.73 -10.96 11.54
C GLY A 32 16.81 -10.73 12.75
N PHE A 33 16.10 -9.61 12.82
CA PHE A 33 15.16 -9.36 13.92
C PHE A 33 13.92 -10.25 13.84
N LEU A 34 13.56 -10.74 12.65
CA LEU A 34 12.45 -11.69 12.48
C LEU A 34 12.80 -13.03 13.13
N ARG A 35 13.97 -13.59 12.80
CA ARG A 35 14.48 -14.83 13.42
C ARG A 35 14.64 -14.71 14.94
N ASN A 36 15.01 -13.53 15.44
CA ASN A 36 15.11 -13.29 16.87
C ASN A 36 13.75 -13.08 17.54
N ASN A 37 12.62 -13.06 16.84
CA ASN A 37 11.31 -12.73 17.38
C ASN A 37 11.30 -11.35 18.07
N ASP A 38 11.84 -10.32 17.41
CA ASP A 38 11.73 -8.96 17.93
C ASP A 38 10.26 -8.54 18.08
N ARG A 39 9.91 -8.00 19.25
CA ARG A 39 8.51 -7.72 19.60
C ARG A 39 7.89 -6.68 18.67
N TYR A 40 8.61 -5.60 18.36
CA TYR A 40 8.06 -4.52 17.54
C TYR A 40 7.91 -4.98 16.09
N LEU A 41 8.95 -5.63 15.53
CA LEU A 41 8.91 -6.16 14.18
C LEU A 41 7.80 -7.20 13.98
N MET A 42 7.65 -8.16 14.90
CA MET A 42 6.64 -9.22 14.79
C MET A 42 5.21 -8.65 14.78
N ASN A 43 4.96 -7.64 15.60
CA ASN A 43 3.69 -6.92 15.62
C ASN A 43 3.45 -6.15 14.32
N LEU A 44 4.47 -5.48 13.77
CA LEU A 44 4.37 -4.80 12.48
C LEU A 44 4.12 -5.75 11.31
N ILE A 45 4.81 -6.90 11.27
CA ILE A 45 4.60 -7.93 10.25
C ILE A 45 3.18 -8.49 10.33
N SER A 46 2.66 -8.69 11.55
CA SER A 46 1.28 -9.11 11.76
C SER A 46 0.27 -8.11 11.20
N LEU A 47 0.43 -6.82 11.51
CA LEU A 47 -0.40 -5.74 10.96
C LEU A 47 -0.30 -5.64 9.44
N PHE A 48 0.92 -5.67 8.90
CA PHE A 48 1.17 -5.64 7.45
C PHE A 48 0.43 -6.79 6.76
N ARG A 49 0.52 -8.01 7.30
CA ARG A 49 -0.22 -9.18 6.80
C ARG A 49 -1.73 -8.95 6.84
N ILE A 50 -2.27 -8.42 7.94
CA ILE A 50 -3.71 -8.11 8.04
C ILE A 50 -4.13 -7.10 6.97
N MET A 51 -3.35 -6.03 6.78
CA MET A 51 -3.62 -5.01 5.74
C MET A 51 -3.60 -5.61 4.34
N MET A 52 -2.61 -6.42 4.01
CA MET A 52 -2.52 -7.09 2.71
C MET A 52 -3.72 -8.00 2.46
N LEU A 53 -4.08 -8.85 3.44
CA LEU A 53 -5.24 -9.73 3.29
C LEU A 53 -6.56 -8.95 3.22
N ARG A 54 -6.68 -7.84 3.96
CA ARG A 54 -7.85 -6.95 3.91
C ARG A 54 -7.97 -6.26 2.54
N ASP A 55 -6.87 -5.79 1.97
CA ASP A 55 -6.83 -5.20 0.62
C ASP A 55 -7.27 -6.21 -0.45
N ILE A 56 -6.81 -7.46 -0.35
CA ILE A 56 -7.26 -8.52 -1.27
C ILE A 56 -8.75 -8.83 -1.04
N LYS A 57 -9.19 -9.00 0.22
CA LYS A 57 -10.59 -9.34 0.54
C LYS A 57 -11.58 -8.25 0.14
N LYS A 58 -11.31 -7.00 0.50
CA LYS A 58 -12.27 -5.88 0.38
C LYS A 58 -12.16 -5.12 -0.94
N LYS A 59 -10.98 -5.15 -1.58
CA LYS A 59 -10.72 -4.38 -2.82
C LYS A 59 -10.32 -5.25 -4.01
N ALA A 60 -10.21 -6.58 -3.82
CA ALA A 60 -9.67 -7.49 -4.84
C ALA A 60 -8.32 -6.97 -5.41
N LYS A 61 -7.49 -6.38 -4.54
CA LYS A 61 -6.20 -5.79 -4.93
C LYS A 61 -5.19 -6.91 -5.20
N ILE A 62 -5.25 -7.46 -6.39
CA ILE A 62 -4.37 -8.52 -6.87
C ILE A 62 -3.16 -7.88 -7.54
N ARG A 63 -1.97 -8.31 -7.14
CA ARG A 63 -0.72 -7.87 -7.74
C ARG A 63 -0.55 -8.50 -9.12
N ILE A 64 -0.13 -7.69 -10.09
CA ILE A 64 0.29 -8.11 -11.43
C ILE A 64 1.77 -7.76 -11.55
N ASP A 65 2.64 -8.75 -11.72
CA ASP A 65 4.08 -8.53 -11.76
C ASP A 65 4.56 -8.01 -13.13
N LYS A 66 3.87 -8.39 -14.21
CA LYS A 66 4.17 -7.94 -15.57
C LYS A 66 3.20 -6.85 -16.03
N GLY A 67 3.31 -5.69 -15.42
CA GLY A 67 2.56 -4.49 -15.80
C GLY A 67 3.05 -3.25 -15.07
N ALA A 68 2.51 -2.09 -15.43
CA ALA A 68 2.67 -0.86 -14.65
C ALA A 68 1.50 0.10 -14.88
N PHE A 69 1.47 1.14 -14.06
CA PHE A 69 0.54 2.26 -14.13
C PHE A 69 1.37 3.50 -14.48
N LEU A 70 1.20 4.02 -15.69
CA LEU A 70 2.09 5.01 -16.29
C LEU A 70 1.30 6.14 -16.93
N LEU A 71 1.86 7.35 -16.87
CA LEU A 71 1.34 8.52 -17.57
C LEU A 71 1.32 8.25 -19.10
N GLY A 72 0.19 8.58 -19.73
CA GLY A 72 0.04 8.52 -21.18
C GLY A 72 0.66 9.73 -21.89
N VAL A 73 1.38 9.50 -22.98
CA VAL A 73 1.91 10.56 -23.85
C VAL A 73 1.71 10.23 -25.34
N LEU A 74 1.79 11.25 -26.20
CA LEU A 74 1.62 11.11 -27.65
C LEU A 74 2.96 10.86 -28.35
N ASP A 75 2.99 9.96 -29.32
CA ASP A 75 4.07 9.87 -30.30
C ASP A 75 4.00 11.04 -31.29
N VAL A 76 4.76 12.09 -31.02
CA VAL A 76 4.89 13.27 -31.91
C VAL A 76 5.80 13.01 -33.13
N THR A 77 6.39 11.83 -33.24
CA THR A 77 7.31 11.46 -34.33
C THR A 77 6.62 10.66 -35.44
N ASP A 78 5.35 10.32 -35.27
CA ASP A 78 4.53 9.53 -36.21
C ASP A 78 5.16 8.17 -36.58
N THR A 79 5.85 7.55 -35.61
CA THR A 79 6.57 6.27 -35.83
C THR A 79 5.75 5.05 -35.47
N LEU A 80 4.90 5.16 -34.45
CA LEU A 80 4.02 4.07 -34.01
C LEU A 80 2.81 3.94 -34.95
N GLN A 81 2.54 2.70 -35.37
CA GLN A 81 1.35 2.38 -36.16
C GLN A 81 0.11 2.21 -35.27
N GLU A 82 -1.06 2.12 -35.89
CA GLU A 82 -2.31 1.83 -35.19
C GLU A 82 -2.18 0.55 -34.34
N ASN A 83 -2.69 0.60 -33.09
CA ASN A 83 -2.57 -0.46 -32.08
C ASN A 83 -1.12 -0.82 -31.66
N GLN A 84 -0.13 0.00 -31.98
CA GLN A 84 1.21 -0.09 -31.40
C GLN A 84 1.38 0.91 -30.26
N ILE A 85 2.14 0.51 -29.24
CA ILE A 85 2.59 1.40 -28.18
C ILE A 85 4.10 1.30 -28.03
N TYR A 86 4.71 2.32 -27.43
CA TYR A 86 6.07 2.22 -26.90
C TYR A 86 6.04 2.39 -25.39
N CYS A 87 6.79 1.56 -24.67
CA CYS A 87 6.90 1.60 -23.23
C CYS A 87 8.31 1.17 -22.82
N CYS A 88 8.97 2.01 -22.04
CA CYS A 88 10.25 1.73 -21.41
C CYS A 88 10.12 2.00 -19.92
N ILE A 89 10.51 1.03 -19.09
CA ILE A 89 10.38 1.13 -17.64
C ILE A 89 11.75 1.07 -16.99
N SER A 90 11.99 1.95 -16.02
CA SER A 90 13.15 1.89 -15.15
C SER A 90 12.91 0.95 -13.97
N ASP A 91 13.95 0.26 -13.52
CA ASP A 91 13.90 -0.50 -12.27
C ASP A 91 13.80 0.49 -11.08
N PRO A 92 12.76 0.42 -10.23
CA PRO A 92 12.64 1.31 -9.08
C PRO A 92 13.86 1.27 -8.14
N GLY A 93 14.55 0.12 -8.06
CA GLY A 93 15.76 -0.04 -7.24
C GLY A 93 17.04 0.41 -7.93
N ASN A 94 17.03 0.58 -9.26
CA ASN A 94 18.15 1.06 -10.04
C ASN A 94 17.65 1.76 -11.33
N PRO A 95 17.36 3.06 -11.28
CA PRO A 95 16.77 3.78 -12.42
C PRO A 95 17.61 3.78 -13.70
N SER A 96 18.92 3.46 -13.61
CA SER A 96 19.79 3.27 -14.78
C SER A 96 19.51 1.96 -15.52
N ASN A 97 18.87 0.98 -14.88
CA ASN A 97 18.44 -0.26 -15.49
C ASN A 97 17.06 -0.08 -16.14
N GLN A 98 17.06 0.13 -17.47
CA GLN A 98 15.85 0.36 -18.24
C GLN A 98 15.49 -0.86 -19.08
N LYS A 99 14.20 -1.17 -19.13
CA LYS A 99 13.64 -2.29 -19.89
C LYS A 99 12.60 -1.79 -20.87
N VAL A 100 12.92 -1.92 -22.16
CA VAL A 100 11.94 -1.73 -23.24
C VAL A 100 11.01 -2.94 -23.28
N ILE A 101 9.70 -2.67 -23.21
CA ILE A 101 8.68 -3.69 -23.28
C ILE A 101 8.33 -3.97 -24.74
N THR A 102 8.22 -5.25 -25.09
CA THR A 102 7.87 -5.67 -26.45
C THR A 102 6.89 -6.82 -26.42
N GLY A 103 6.03 -6.89 -27.44
CA GLY A 103 5.07 -7.96 -27.62
C GLY A 103 3.66 -7.55 -27.22
N ARG A 104 2.77 -8.54 -27.20
CA ARG A 104 1.35 -8.34 -26.95
C ARG A 104 1.10 -7.92 -25.50
N CYS A 105 0.30 -6.87 -25.31
CA CYS A 105 -0.11 -6.40 -24.01
C CYS A 105 -1.57 -5.91 -24.03
N ILE A 106 -2.13 -5.70 -22.85
CA ILE A 106 -3.38 -4.97 -22.67
C ILE A 106 -3.08 -3.60 -22.10
N VAL A 107 -3.92 -2.62 -22.46
CA VAL A 107 -3.93 -1.26 -21.93
C VAL A 107 -5.37 -0.92 -21.54
N TYR A 108 -5.54 -0.24 -20.42
CA TYR A 108 -6.82 0.28 -19.98
C TYR A 108 -6.63 1.44 -19.01
N ARG A 109 -7.70 2.21 -18.80
CA ARG A 109 -7.75 3.32 -17.82
C ARG A 109 -8.73 2.99 -16.70
N ASN A 110 -8.38 3.31 -15.47
CA ASN A 110 -9.31 3.18 -14.35
C ASN A 110 -10.24 4.41 -14.33
N SER A 111 -11.56 4.28 -14.21
CA SER A 111 -12.34 3.05 -13.99
C SER A 111 -12.85 2.44 -15.29
N CYS A 112 -12.73 1.12 -15.45
CA CYS A 112 -13.27 0.36 -16.59
C CYS A 112 -14.70 -0.11 -16.34
N PHE A 113 -15.63 0.30 -17.19
CA PHE A 113 -17.05 -0.08 -17.09
C PHE A 113 -17.50 -0.83 -18.33
N HIS A 114 -17.17 -0.31 -19.51
CA HIS A 114 -17.55 -0.92 -20.77
C HIS A 114 -16.58 -2.08 -21.09
N PRO A 115 -17.06 -3.25 -21.57
CA PRO A 115 -16.18 -4.36 -21.95
C PRO A 115 -15.15 -4.03 -23.04
N GLY A 116 -15.36 -2.93 -23.77
CA GLY A 116 -14.44 -2.39 -24.77
C GLY A 116 -13.35 -1.46 -24.24
N ASP A 117 -13.38 -1.10 -22.95
CA ASP A 117 -12.41 -0.18 -22.32
C ASP A 117 -11.00 -0.79 -22.17
N ILE A 118 -10.88 -2.11 -22.34
CA ILE A 118 -9.61 -2.84 -22.33
C ILE A 118 -9.18 -3.08 -23.78
N ARG A 119 -7.99 -2.60 -24.12
CA ARG A 119 -7.41 -2.65 -25.47
C ARG A 119 -6.19 -3.56 -25.51
N ILE A 120 -6.21 -4.53 -26.40
CA ILE A 120 -5.08 -5.35 -26.80
C ILE A 120 -4.27 -4.55 -27.82
N VAL A 121 -3.00 -4.34 -27.50
CA VAL A 121 -2.05 -3.58 -28.32
C VAL A 121 -0.74 -4.35 -28.41
N THR A 122 0.16 -3.88 -29.27
CA THR A 122 1.51 -4.45 -29.41
C THR A 122 2.53 -3.43 -28.96
N ALA A 123 3.26 -3.73 -27.89
CA ALA A 123 4.43 -2.96 -27.50
C ALA A 123 5.56 -3.23 -28.49
N VAL A 124 6.13 -2.17 -29.07
CA VAL A 124 7.19 -2.27 -30.08
C VAL A 124 8.42 -1.50 -29.65
N LYS A 125 9.59 -1.97 -30.10
CA LYS A 125 10.83 -1.22 -29.93
C LYS A 125 10.86 -0.09 -30.95
N CYS A 126 10.97 1.16 -30.49
CA CYS A 126 11.12 2.32 -31.36
C CYS A 126 12.34 3.14 -30.94
N LYS A 127 13.30 3.33 -31.87
CA LYS A 127 14.54 4.09 -31.58
C LYS A 127 14.27 5.59 -31.44
N ALA A 128 13.32 6.15 -32.19
CA ALA A 128 12.97 7.57 -32.09
C ALA A 128 12.45 7.94 -30.69
N LEU A 129 11.80 7.00 -30.02
CA LEU A 129 11.18 7.16 -28.70
C LEU A 129 12.08 6.70 -27.54
N SER A 130 13.35 6.34 -27.80
CA SER A 130 14.22 5.75 -26.78
C SER A 130 14.55 6.66 -25.60
N HIS A 131 14.29 7.96 -25.75
CA HIS A 131 14.48 8.97 -24.71
C HIS A 131 13.30 9.06 -23.72
N LEU A 132 12.16 8.44 -24.05
CA LEU A 132 10.97 8.40 -23.19
C LEU A 132 11.04 7.17 -22.28
N VAL A 133 10.97 7.39 -20.97
CA VAL A 133 11.09 6.38 -19.91
C VAL A 133 10.02 6.67 -18.87
N ASP A 134 9.45 5.61 -18.29
CA ASP A 134 8.39 5.64 -17.28
C ASP A 134 7.10 6.35 -17.75
N VAL A 135 6.82 6.24 -19.04
CA VAL A 135 5.59 6.67 -19.71
C VAL A 135 5.14 5.62 -20.72
N ILE A 136 3.85 5.61 -21.04
CA ILE A 136 3.31 4.85 -22.15
C ILE A 136 3.02 5.79 -23.32
N VAL A 137 3.65 5.51 -24.46
CA VAL A 137 3.55 6.34 -25.67
C VAL A 137 2.51 5.73 -26.61
N PHE A 138 1.50 6.51 -26.94
CA PHE A 138 0.41 6.15 -27.84
C PHE A 138 0.66 6.70 -29.26
N PRO A 139 0.18 6.01 -30.30
CA PRO A 139 0.36 6.44 -31.67
C PRO A 139 -0.49 7.68 -31.96
N SER A 140 0.04 8.59 -32.75
CA SER A 140 -0.72 9.68 -33.42
C SER A 140 -1.52 9.17 -34.62
N LEU A 141 -1.18 7.97 -35.12
CA LEU A 141 -1.79 7.33 -36.28
C LEU A 141 -2.87 6.31 -35.88
N GLY A 142 -3.99 6.29 -36.60
CA GLY A 142 -5.06 5.31 -36.43
C GLY A 142 -6.44 5.88 -36.73
N TYR A 143 -7.47 5.02 -36.76
CA TYR A 143 -8.85 5.47 -36.95
C TYR A 143 -9.41 6.19 -35.71
N ARG A 144 -9.06 5.68 -34.52
CA ARG A 144 -9.42 6.25 -33.21
C ARG A 144 -8.25 6.11 -32.27
N ASP A 145 -8.02 7.12 -31.44
CA ASP A 145 -6.93 7.12 -30.47
C ASP A 145 -7.21 6.09 -29.35
N ILE A 146 -6.17 5.35 -28.97
CA ILE A 146 -6.24 4.30 -27.93
C ILE A 146 -6.70 4.87 -26.57
N PRO A 147 -6.23 6.05 -26.11
CA PRO A 147 -6.72 6.69 -24.89
C PRO A 147 -8.24 6.85 -24.83
N SER A 148 -8.89 7.36 -25.87
CA SER A 148 -10.34 7.55 -25.91
C SER A 148 -11.12 6.24 -25.97
N GLU A 149 -10.50 5.16 -26.46
CA GLU A 149 -11.06 3.81 -26.38
C GLU A 149 -11.00 3.23 -24.96
N CYS A 150 -10.11 3.74 -24.10
CA CYS A 150 -9.91 3.31 -22.72
C CYS A 150 -10.73 4.17 -21.75
N SER A 151 -12.04 3.91 -21.65
CA SER A 151 -12.95 4.64 -20.75
C SER A 151 -12.97 6.16 -21.01
N GLY A 152 -12.88 6.55 -22.30
CA GLY A 152 -12.89 7.96 -22.72
C GLY A 152 -11.70 8.78 -22.20
N GLY A 153 -10.54 8.14 -22.00
CA GLY A 153 -9.34 8.83 -21.56
C GLY A 153 -8.76 9.78 -22.61
N ASN A 154 -7.82 10.60 -22.19
CA ASN A 154 -7.08 11.52 -23.05
C ASN A 154 -5.59 11.56 -22.63
N LEU A 155 -4.84 12.60 -23.00
CA LEU A 155 -3.42 12.76 -22.67
C LEU A 155 -3.14 14.08 -21.92
N ASP A 156 -4.10 14.60 -21.14
CA ASP A 156 -3.95 15.83 -20.34
C ASP A 156 -3.37 15.59 -18.93
N GLY A 157 -3.03 14.34 -18.63
CA GLY A 157 -2.61 13.89 -17.30
C GLY A 157 -3.09 12.48 -16.93
N ASP A 158 -3.84 11.81 -17.81
CA ASP A 158 -4.33 10.45 -17.58
C ASP A 158 -3.20 9.42 -17.47
N ASP A 159 -3.31 8.60 -16.43
CA ASP A 159 -2.50 7.41 -16.22
C ASP A 159 -3.22 6.16 -16.77
N PHE A 160 -2.46 5.31 -17.45
CA PHE A 160 -2.94 4.06 -18.03
C PHE A 160 -2.28 2.88 -17.35
N THR A 161 -3.07 1.84 -17.11
CA THR A 161 -2.51 0.54 -16.72
C THR A 161 -2.22 -0.25 -17.98
N TYR A 162 -1.01 -0.78 -18.09
CA TYR A 162 -0.72 -1.80 -19.08
C TYR A 162 -0.23 -3.08 -18.40
N ALA A 163 -0.55 -4.23 -19.00
CA ALA A 163 -0.10 -5.54 -18.54
C ALA A 163 0.28 -6.43 -19.72
N TYR A 164 1.35 -7.20 -19.56
CA TYR A 164 1.94 -8.07 -20.59
C TYR A 164 2.14 -9.51 -20.11
N GLU A 165 1.40 -9.91 -19.07
CA GLU A 165 1.24 -11.32 -18.68
C GLU A 165 0.32 -12.06 -19.68
N PRO A 166 0.46 -13.39 -19.83
CA PRO A 166 -0.45 -14.17 -20.67
C PRO A 166 -1.87 -14.12 -20.11
N MET A 167 -2.67 -13.17 -20.60
CA MET A 167 -4.09 -13.05 -20.30
C MET A 167 -4.92 -13.74 -21.39
N ASN A 168 -5.99 -14.43 -20.97
CA ASN A 168 -6.95 -15.10 -21.87
C ASN A 168 -7.92 -14.11 -22.56
N ILE A 169 -7.44 -12.92 -22.92
CA ILE A 169 -8.19 -11.96 -23.73
C ILE A 169 -7.63 -12.09 -25.15
N ASN A 170 -8.42 -12.58 -26.10
CA ASN A 170 -7.93 -12.93 -27.44
C ASN A 170 -8.26 -11.90 -28.52
N GLN A 171 -9.18 -10.97 -28.27
CA GLN A 171 -9.60 -9.99 -29.27
C GLN A 171 -10.14 -8.71 -28.62
N ASN A 172 -9.92 -7.60 -29.30
CA ASN A 172 -10.51 -6.31 -28.93
C ASN A 172 -12.01 -6.36 -29.10
N ARG A 173 -12.73 -5.97 -28.06
CA ARG A 173 -14.17 -5.70 -28.16
C ARG A 173 -14.38 -4.33 -28.77
N LYS A 174 -15.58 -4.09 -29.31
CA LYS A 174 -15.92 -2.75 -29.80
C LYS A 174 -15.83 -1.76 -28.63
N PRO A 175 -15.08 -0.66 -28.77
CA PRO A 175 -15.03 0.37 -27.74
C PRO A 175 -16.42 1.00 -27.61
N ARG A 176 -16.65 1.70 -26.49
CA ARG A 176 -17.88 2.47 -26.34
C ARG A 176 -17.94 3.53 -27.45
N MET A 177 -19.13 3.76 -28.01
CA MET A 177 -19.35 4.86 -28.94
C MET A 177 -19.04 6.18 -28.23
N LEU A 178 -18.32 7.08 -28.89
CA LEU A 178 -18.23 8.45 -28.42
C LEU A 178 -19.66 9.00 -28.46
N GLU A 179 -20.14 9.47 -27.32
CA GLU A 179 -21.35 10.30 -27.32
C GLU A 179 -20.94 11.59 -28.03
N ASN A 180 -21.66 11.95 -29.10
CA ASN A 180 -21.45 13.25 -29.72
C ASN A 180 -21.59 14.28 -28.59
N GLU A 181 -20.66 15.22 -28.50
CA GLU A 181 -20.91 16.42 -27.70
C GLU A 181 -22.23 16.99 -28.25
N ASP A 182 -23.32 16.84 -27.50
CA ASP A 182 -24.56 17.48 -27.87
C ASP A 182 -24.20 18.96 -28.05
N GLU A 183 -24.47 19.48 -29.24
CA GLU A 183 -24.36 20.90 -29.57
C GLU A 183 -25.38 21.70 -28.75
N ASN A 184 -25.29 21.67 -27.42
CA ASN A 184 -26.25 22.33 -26.55
C ASN A 184 -25.75 23.74 -26.22
N GLU A 185 -26.33 24.65 -26.98
CA GLU A 185 -26.89 25.96 -26.63
C GLU A 185 -26.00 27.01 -25.90
N ASP A 186 -25.79 28.11 -26.64
CA ASP A 186 -25.39 29.46 -26.24
C ASP A 186 -24.12 29.64 -25.39
N LYS A 187 -22.96 29.44 -26.04
CA LYS A 187 -21.61 29.82 -25.54
C LYS A 187 -21.39 31.32 -25.30
N ASN A 188 -22.43 32.17 -25.46
CA ASN A 188 -22.32 33.64 -25.43
C ASN A 188 -22.92 34.32 -24.18
N GLN A 189 -23.32 33.57 -23.15
CA GLN A 189 -23.74 34.18 -21.87
C GLN A 189 -22.58 34.32 -20.89
N SER A 190 -22.43 35.50 -20.29
CA SER A 190 -21.53 35.72 -19.17
C SER A 190 -22.03 34.98 -17.94
N VAL A 191 -21.20 34.11 -17.36
CA VAL A 191 -21.52 33.36 -16.14
C VAL A 191 -21.73 34.32 -14.97
N THR A 192 -22.87 34.21 -14.28
CA THR A 192 -23.22 35.01 -13.10
C THR A 192 -23.06 34.23 -11.80
N ILE A 193 -23.06 34.92 -10.66
CA ILE A 193 -23.06 34.27 -9.34
C ILE A 193 -24.32 33.41 -9.11
N GLU A 194 -25.43 33.77 -9.76
CA GLU A 194 -26.69 33.03 -9.64
C GLU A 194 -26.60 31.68 -10.38
N ASP A 195 -25.91 31.64 -11.52
CA ASP A 195 -25.63 30.39 -12.24
C ASP A 195 -24.78 29.44 -11.39
N ILE A 196 -23.77 29.98 -10.68
CA ILE A 196 -22.92 29.20 -9.78
C ILE A 196 -23.75 28.61 -8.63
N LYS A 197 -24.61 29.42 -7.98
CA LYS A 197 -25.49 28.93 -6.91
C LYS A 197 -26.44 27.85 -7.41
N LYS A 198 -27.08 28.09 -8.56
CA LYS A 198 -27.99 27.14 -9.20
C LYS A 198 -27.28 25.83 -9.51
N PHE A 199 -26.08 25.88 -10.09
CA PHE A 199 -25.29 24.69 -10.36
C PHE A 199 -24.89 23.95 -9.09
N PHE A 200 -24.43 24.67 -8.05
CA PHE A 200 -24.08 24.06 -6.76
C PHE A 200 -25.24 23.28 -6.15
N VAL A 201 -26.44 23.88 -6.12
CA VAL A 201 -27.65 23.20 -5.62
C VAL A 201 -28.02 22.02 -6.51
N ASN A 202 -28.03 22.18 -7.84
CA ASN A 202 -28.36 21.10 -8.76
C ASN A 202 -27.40 19.92 -8.65
N TYR A 203 -26.10 20.21 -8.48
CA TYR A 203 -25.06 19.20 -8.34
C TYR A 203 -25.26 18.35 -7.09
N LEU A 204 -25.56 18.98 -5.93
CA LEU A 204 -25.81 18.26 -4.67
C LEU A 204 -26.95 17.23 -4.77
N PHE A 205 -27.98 17.50 -5.57
CA PHE A 205 -29.11 16.58 -5.75
C PHE A 205 -28.94 15.58 -6.91
N SER A 206 -28.04 15.89 -7.84
CA SER A 206 -27.92 15.17 -9.11
C SER A 206 -26.67 14.31 -9.23
N ASP A 207 -25.68 14.49 -8.34
CA ASP A 207 -24.51 13.61 -8.28
C ASP A 207 -24.93 12.19 -7.90
N LYS A 208 -24.85 11.30 -8.89
CA LYS A 208 -25.25 9.89 -8.80
C LYS A 208 -24.12 8.96 -9.20
N LEU A 209 -22.89 9.47 -9.30
CA LEU A 209 -21.74 8.73 -9.82
C LEU A 209 -21.54 7.41 -9.05
N GLU A 210 -21.50 7.48 -7.73
CA GLU A 210 -21.30 6.31 -6.87
C GLU A 210 -22.48 5.33 -6.94
N LEU A 211 -23.71 5.82 -7.05
CA LEU A 211 -24.90 4.98 -7.15
C LEU A 211 -24.91 4.19 -8.46
N ILE A 212 -24.52 4.83 -9.57
CA ILE A 212 -24.37 4.19 -10.88
C ILE A 212 -23.24 3.15 -10.83
N ALA A 213 -22.11 3.47 -10.22
CA ALA A 213 -20.97 2.56 -10.07
C ALA A 213 -21.33 1.29 -9.29
N ASN A 214 -21.98 1.46 -8.13
CA ASN A 214 -22.43 0.34 -7.31
C ASN A 214 -23.48 -0.52 -8.02
N ALA A 215 -24.42 0.10 -8.74
CA ALA A 215 -25.41 -0.63 -9.52
C ALA A 215 -24.77 -1.43 -10.66
N HIS A 216 -23.78 -0.86 -11.36
CA HIS A 216 -23.03 -1.56 -12.40
C HIS A 216 -22.38 -2.83 -11.86
N LEU A 217 -21.65 -2.72 -10.73
CA LEU A 217 -20.98 -3.86 -10.11
C LEU A 217 -21.97 -4.96 -9.70
N ALA A 218 -23.08 -4.59 -9.06
CA ALA A 218 -24.11 -5.55 -8.64
C ALA A 218 -24.83 -6.22 -9.82
N LYS A 219 -25.13 -5.47 -10.90
CA LYS A 219 -25.77 -6.02 -12.11
C LYS A 219 -24.80 -6.89 -12.91
N ALA A 220 -23.54 -6.51 -13.00
CA ALA A 220 -22.51 -7.31 -13.65
C ALA A 220 -22.26 -8.62 -12.87
N ASP A 221 -22.28 -8.58 -11.53
CA ASP A 221 -22.13 -9.79 -10.72
C ASP A 221 -23.32 -10.75 -10.88
N SER A 222 -24.55 -10.24 -10.78
CA SER A 222 -25.77 -11.05 -10.89
C SER A 222 -26.09 -11.59 -12.30
N SER A 223 -25.54 -11.01 -13.37
CA SER A 223 -25.82 -11.46 -14.73
C SER A 223 -24.84 -12.53 -15.23
N ASP A 224 -25.31 -13.62 -15.82
CA ASP A 224 -24.43 -14.67 -16.38
C ASP A 224 -23.43 -14.17 -17.43
N VAL A 225 -23.83 -13.16 -18.23
CA VAL A 225 -22.97 -12.53 -19.25
C VAL A 225 -22.13 -11.37 -18.71
N GLY A 226 -22.21 -11.09 -17.41
CA GLY A 226 -21.40 -10.10 -16.72
C GLY A 226 -21.62 -8.67 -17.23
N ALA A 227 -20.53 -7.93 -17.39
CA ALA A 227 -20.54 -6.56 -17.91
C ALA A 227 -21.04 -6.44 -19.37
N LEU A 228 -21.21 -7.55 -20.09
CA LEU A 228 -21.81 -7.56 -21.43
C LEU A 228 -23.34 -7.42 -21.40
N ASN A 229 -23.96 -7.51 -20.23
CA ASN A 229 -25.39 -7.30 -20.08
C ASN A 229 -25.76 -5.89 -20.56
N GLY A 230 -26.83 -5.75 -21.35
CA GLY A 230 -27.27 -4.45 -21.87
C GLY A 230 -27.52 -3.39 -20.79
N LYS A 231 -27.95 -3.78 -19.58
CA LYS A 231 -28.06 -2.87 -18.44
C LYS A 231 -26.70 -2.35 -17.97
N CYS A 232 -25.66 -3.20 -17.98
CA CYS A 232 -24.29 -2.80 -17.64
C CYS A 232 -23.72 -1.85 -18.69
N ILE A 233 -23.94 -2.13 -19.98
CA ILE A 233 -23.56 -1.22 -21.08
C ILE A 233 -24.23 0.15 -20.92
N ARG A 234 -25.53 0.18 -20.58
CA ARG A 234 -26.23 1.45 -20.31
C ARG A 234 -25.71 2.16 -19.06
N LEU A 235 -25.42 1.43 -18.00
CA LEU A 235 -24.80 1.98 -16.79
C LEU A 235 -23.41 2.55 -17.07
N ALA A 236 -22.61 1.94 -17.96
CA ALA A 236 -21.33 2.47 -18.40
C ALA A 236 -21.47 3.83 -19.11
N GLN A 237 -22.48 3.98 -19.97
CA GLN A 237 -22.80 5.27 -20.61
C GLN A 237 -23.19 6.33 -19.57
N LEU A 238 -24.11 5.99 -18.65
CA LEU A 238 -24.52 6.89 -17.58
C LEU A 238 -23.37 7.27 -16.65
N HIS A 239 -22.44 6.34 -16.37
CA HIS A 239 -21.28 6.61 -15.53
C HIS A 239 -20.37 7.66 -16.17
N SER A 240 -20.11 7.56 -17.48
CA SER A 240 -19.34 8.58 -18.18
C SER A 240 -20.03 9.94 -18.20
N GLY A 241 -21.34 9.98 -18.50
CA GLY A 241 -22.09 11.24 -18.41
C GLY A 241 -22.06 11.83 -16.99
N ALA A 242 -22.05 10.99 -15.96
CA ALA A 242 -21.90 11.42 -14.57
C ALA A 242 -20.51 12.00 -14.27
N VAL A 243 -19.44 11.43 -14.83
CA VAL A 243 -18.07 11.98 -14.71
C VAL A 243 -17.98 13.34 -15.39
N ASP A 244 -18.58 13.48 -16.57
CA ASP A 244 -18.53 14.72 -17.35
C ASP A 244 -19.56 15.77 -16.91
N TYR A 245 -20.47 15.45 -15.98
CA TYR A 245 -21.51 16.36 -15.49
C TYR A 245 -20.93 17.71 -15.01
N LEU A 246 -19.80 17.69 -14.30
CA LEU A 246 -19.12 18.91 -13.86
C LEU A 246 -18.69 19.83 -15.01
N LYS A 247 -18.43 19.26 -16.19
CA LYS A 247 -17.99 19.98 -17.39
C LYS A 247 -19.18 20.37 -18.27
N THR A 248 -20.13 19.47 -18.44
CA THR A 248 -21.25 19.61 -19.39
C THR A 248 -22.46 20.31 -18.80
N GLY A 249 -22.56 20.40 -17.47
CA GLY A 249 -23.74 20.93 -16.78
C GLY A 249 -24.97 20.04 -16.87
N THR A 250 -24.88 18.88 -17.55
CA THR A 250 -26.01 17.99 -17.80
C THR A 250 -25.99 16.79 -16.85
N PRO A 251 -26.96 16.67 -15.93
CA PRO A 251 -26.96 15.59 -14.96
C PRO A 251 -27.35 14.24 -15.57
N PRO A 252 -26.76 13.12 -15.12
CA PRO A 252 -27.15 11.80 -15.58
C PRO A 252 -28.57 11.42 -15.11
N VAL A 253 -29.41 11.01 -16.05
CA VAL A 253 -30.73 10.43 -15.74
C VAL A 253 -30.53 8.97 -15.33
N PHE A 254 -30.74 8.65 -14.04
CA PHE A 254 -30.57 7.30 -13.50
C PHE A 254 -31.93 6.60 -13.25
N PRO A 255 -32.44 5.85 -14.24
CA PRO A 255 -33.79 5.30 -14.19
C PRO A 255 -33.90 4.09 -13.24
N PRO A 256 -35.10 3.81 -12.69
CA PRO A 256 -35.30 2.77 -11.69
C PRO A 256 -34.85 1.37 -12.12
N GLU A 257 -35.07 0.97 -13.38
CA GLU A 257 -34.76 -0.36 -13.90
C GLU A 257 -33.27 -0.72 -13.96
N LEU A 258 -32.40 0.30 -13.87
CA LEU A 258 -30.95 0.16 -13.79
C LEU A 258 -30.43 0.15 -12.35
N ARG A 259 -31.26 0.48 -11.36
CA ARG A 259 -30.88 0.44 -9.95
C ARG A 259 -30.72 -1.00 -9.47
N ALA A 260 -29.86 -1.19 -8.48
CA ALA A 260 -29.67 -2.48 -7.80
C ALA A 260 -30.43 -2.48 -6.47
N ASP A 261 -31.33 -3.45 -6.32
CA ASP A 261 -32.11 -3.65 -5.09
C ASP A 261 -31.43 -4.66 -4.14
N GLU A 262 -30.60 -5.53 -4.70
CA GLU A 262 -29.82 -6.54 -4.00
C GLU A 262 -28.35 -6.46 -4.44
N PHE A 263 -27.44 -6.68 -3.50
CA PHE A 263 -26.00 -6.56 -3.71
C PHE A 263 -25.29 -7.88 -3.40
N PRO A 264 -24.18 -8.17 -4.08
CA PRO A 264 -23.37 -9.33 -3.71
C PRO A 264 -22.72 -9.13 -2.34
N ASP A 265 -22.51 -10.24 -1.63
CA ASP A 265 -22.00 -10.29 -0.25
C ASP A 265 -20.67 -9.56 -0.04
N PHE A 266 -19.79 -9.56 -1.03
CA PHE A 266 -18.51 -8.86 -0.95
C PHE A 266 -18.61 -7.32 -0.97
N MET A 267 -19.79 -6.75 -1.28
CA MET A 267 -20.01 -5.29 -1.24
C MET A 267 -20.46 -4.76 0.14
N GLU A 268 -20.81 -5.65 1.08
CA GLU A 268 -21.06 -5.32 2.50
C GLU A 268 -22.05 -4.16 2.75
N LYS A 269 -23.09 -4.07 1.92
CA LYS A 269 -24.16 -3.07 2.10
C LYS A 269 -25.11 -3.50 3.22
N SER A 270 -24.78 -3.15 4.46
CA SER A 270 -25.51 -3.56 5.67
C SER A 270 -26.98 -3.10 5.71
N ASP A 271 -27.32 -2.03 4.99
CA ASP A 271 -28.66 -1.46 4.88
C ASP A 271 -29.48 -2.04 3.70
N LYS A 272 -28.91 -2.97 2.93
CA LYS A 272 -29.51 -3.54 1.71
C LYS A 272 -29.61 -5.06 1.78
N LYS A 273 -30.47 -5.62 0.93
CA LYS A 273 -30.52 -7.06 0.71
C LYS A 273 -29.21 -7.53 0.09
N SER A 274 -28.71 -8.68 0.56
CA SER A 274 -27.47 -9.26 0.10
C SER A 274 -27.68 -10.69 -0.40
N TYR A 275 -26.98 -11.08 -1.47
CA TYR A 275 -26.91 -12.46 -1.96
C TYR A 275 -25.46 -12.95 -2.00
N LYS A 276 -25.28 -14.27 -1.91
CA LYS A 276 -23.95 -14.90 -2.02
C LYS A 276 -23.51 -14.92 -3.48
N SER A 277 -22.50 -14.13 -3.86
CA SER A 277 -21.97 -14.14 -5.23
C SER A 277 -21.21 -15.43 -5.49
N ASN A 278 -21.53 -16.16 -6.56
CA ASN A 278 -20.80 -17.36 -6.97
C ASN A 278 -19.65 -17.07 -7.95
N LYS A 279 -19.34 -15.80 -8.21
CA LYS A 279 -18.27 -15.38 -9.12
C LYS A 279 -16.95 -15.16 -8.40
N VAL A 280 -15.90 -14.89 -9.18
CA VAL A 280 -14.52 -14.76 -8.70
C VAL A 280 -14.37 -13.80 -7.51
N LEU A 281 -15.07 -12.65 -7.51
CA LEU A 281 -15.01 -11.69 -6.41
C LEU A 281 -15.64 -12.24 -5.13
N GLY A 282 -16.82 -12.88 -5.22
CA GLY A 282 -17.46 -13.52 -4.06
C GLY A 282 -16.67 -14.71 -3.53
N ILE A 283 -16.09 -15.53 -4.41
CA ILE A 283 -15.20 -16.63 -4.03
C ILE A 283 -13.97 -16.10 -3.30
N LEU A 284 -13.30 -15.09 -3.87
CA LEU A 284 -12.12 -14.47 -3.27
C LEU A 284 -12.44 -13.89 -1.88
N TYR A 285 -13.50 -13.08 -1.79
CA TYR A 285 -13.94 -12.45 -0.55
C TYR A 285 -14.16 -13.47 0.58
N ARG A 286 -14.82 -14.60 0.30
CA ARG A 286 -15.10 -15.64 1.29
C ARG A 286 -13.91 -16.58 1.56
N SER A 287 -13.00 -16.73 0.59
CA SER A 287 -11.80 -17.56 0.76
C SER A 287 -10.79 -16.96 1.74
N ILE A 288 -10.88 -15.65 1.98
CA ILE A 288 -9.94 -14.93 2.84
C ILE A 288 -10.56 -14.73 4.22
N ASN A 289 -10.01 -15.47 5.18
CA ASN A 289 -10.29 -15.23 6.59
C ASN A 289 -9.26 -14.21 7.13
N VAL A 290 -9.73 -12.99 7.41
CA VAL A 290 -8.94 -11.95 8.08
C VAL A 290 -9.62 -11.69 9.39
N SER A 291 -8.87 -11.76 10.49
CA SER A 291 -9.37 -11.28 11.77
C SER A 291 -9.82 -9.83 11.61
N GLU A 292 -11.04 -9.52 12.04
CA GLU A 292 -11.52 -8.14 12.05
C GLU A 292 -10.78 -7.31 13.10
N GLU A 293 -10.23 -7.99 14.12
CA GLU A 293 -9.49 -7.38 15.21
C GLU A 293 -7.99 -7.74 15.17
N TYR A 294 -7.16 -6.77 15.52
CA TYR A 294 -5.75 -6.98 15.75
C TYR A 294 -5.47 -7.02 17.26
N THR A 295 -4.83 -8.10 17.70
CA THR A 295 -4.32 -8.23 19.06
C THR A 295 -2.80 -8.24 19.04
N PRO A 296 -2.12 -7.31 19.73
CA PRO A 296 -0.67 -7.30 19.80
C PRO A 296 -0.11 -8.59 20.40
N LEU A 297 0.91 -9.14 19.77
CA LEU A 297 1.67 -10.30 20.24
C LEU A 297 2.44 -9.94 21.52
N ASN A 298 2.25 -10.72 22.58
CA ASN A 298 2.95 -10.54 23.85
C ASN A 298 4.29 -11.30 23.88
N ILE A 299 5.22 -10.89 23.01
CA ILE A 299 6.54 -11.51 22.92
C ILE A 299 7.49 -10.88 23.94
N LYS A 300 8.11 -11.72 24.78
CA LYS A 300 9.16 -11.31 25.72
C LYS A 300 10.50 -11.67 25.11
N ASN A 301 11.15 -10.68 24.49
CA ASN A 301 12.47 -10.84 23.92
C ASN A 301 13.32 -9.60 24.15
N PHE A 302 14.60 -9.82 24.48
CA PHE A 302 15.61 -8.77 24.64
C PHE A 302 16.86 -9.19 23.87
N ASP A 303 17.17 -8.46 22.80
CA ASP A 303 18.25 -8.81 21.88
C ASP A 303 19.59 -8.28 22.41
N LYS A 304 20.39 -9.18 22.99
CA LYS A 304 21.72 -8.85 23.51
C LYS A 304 22.70 -8.38 22.43
N ARG A 305 22.43 -8.63 21.15
CA ARG A 305 23.27 -8.15 20.05
C ARG A 305 23.28 -6.63 19.98
N LEU A 306 22.28 -5.96 20.55
CA LEU A 306 22.13 -4.51 20.47
C LEU A 306 22.94 -3.73 21.52
N TYR A 307 23.72 -4.40 22.37
CA TYR A 307 24.68 -3.73 23.23
C TYR A 307 25.82 -3.10 22.43
N ALA A 308 26.14 -1.86 22.76
CA ALA A 308 27.33 -1.14 22.34
C ALA A 308 28.06 -0.58 23.57
N ASP A 309 29.38 -0.57 23.54
CA ASP A 309 30.20 -0.15 24.69
C ASP A 309 29.93 1.33 25.04
N GLY A 310 29.85 1.66 26.33
CA GLY A 310 29.63 3.03 26.81
C GLY A 310 28.19 3.54 26.66
N PHE A 311 27.20 2.66 26.44
CA PHE A 311 25.79 3.05 26.35
C PHE A 311 25.24 3.60 27.68
N GLU A 312 25.85 3.22 28.80
CA GLU A 312 25.45 3.62 30.14
C GLU A 312 25.46 5.14 30.33
N GLU A 313 26.36 5.84 29.66
CA GLU A 313 26.47 7.31 29.68
C GLU A 313 25.21 8.01 29.15
N PHE A 314 24.44 7.34 28.29
CA PHE A 314 23.27 7.90 27.61
C PHE A 314 21.94 7.49 28.25
N LEU A 315 21.96 6.69 29.33
CA LEU A 315 20.73 6.12 29.90
C LEU A 315 19.76 7.17 30.44
N ASP A 316 20.26 8.18 31.15
CA ASP A 316 19.40 9.20 31.77
C ASP A 316 18.70 10.08 30.73
N ASP A 317 19.43 10.49 29.69
CA ASP A 317 18.86 11.20 28.54
C ASP A 317 17.86 10.32 27.78
N ALA A 318 18.22 9.07 27.51
CA ALA A 318 17.34 8.11 26.85
C ALA A 318 16.01 7.90 27.62
N ARG A 319 16.04 7.79 28.95
CA ARG A 319 14.83 7.69 29.79
C ARG A 319 13.97 8.95 29.72
N LYS A 320 14.58 10.14 29.66
CA LYS A 320 13.85 11.41 29.51
C LYS A 320 13.17 11.46 28.14
N LEU A 321 13.92 11.26 27.07
CA LEU A 321 13.42 11.30 25.70
C LEU A 321 12.35 10.24 25.44
N LYS A 322 12.53 9.03 25.97
CA LYS A 322 11.52 7.96 25.88
C LYS A 322 10.20 8.39 26.51
N ARG A 323 10.22 8.98 27.71
CA ARG A 323 8.99 9.43 28.40
C ARG A 323 8.24 10.49 27.57
N GLU A 324 8.97 11.44 27.00
CA GLU A 324 8.41 12.47 26.14
C GLU A 324 7.84 11.86 24.85
N TYR A 325 8.57 10.93 24.22
CA TYR A 325 8.14 10.24 23.01
C TYR A 325 6.87 9.42 23.25
N ASP A 326 6.87 8.61 24.30
CA ASP A 326 5.72 7.79 24.69
C ASP A 326 4.49 8.67 24.98
N ALA A 327 4.66 9.83 25.63
CA ALA A 327 3.57 10.78 25.85
C ALA A 327 3.02 11.34 24.54
N ASN A 328 3.89 11.69 23.59
CA ASN A 328 3.51 12.18 22.27
C ASN A 328 2.73 11.13 21.46
N ILE A 329 3.21 9.87 21.44
CA ILE A 329 2.52 8.78 20.73
C ILE A 329 1.18 8.45 21.40
N ARG A 330 1.09 8.42 22.75
CA ARG A 330 -0.20 8.28 23.45
C ARG A 330 -1.15 9.44 23.14
N GLY A 331 -0.62 10.65 22.97
CA GLY A 331 -1.40 11.81 22.51
C GLY A 331 -2.07 11.53 21.16
N LEU A 332 -1.33 11.01 20.19
CA LEU A 332 -1.88 10.63 18.88
C LEU A 332 -2.89 9.48 18.99
N MET A 333 -2.59 8.46 19.78
CA MET A 333 -3.51 7.35 20.05
C MET A 333 -4.86 7.86 20.56
N ASN A 334 -4.84 8.77 21.54
CA ASN A 334 -6.06 9.37 22.11
C ASN A 334 -6.78 10.29 21.11
N GLN A 335 -6.03 11.11 20.36
CA GLN A 335 -6.58 12.04 19.38
C GLN A 335 -7.35 11.33 18.27
N PHE A 336 -6.81 10.21 17.77
CA PHE A 336 -7.38 9.46 16.65
C PHE A 336 -8.18 8.22 17.08
N GLY A 337 -8.28 7.93 18.38
CA GLY A 337 -9.00 6.78 18.92
C GLY A 337 -8.38 5.43 18.50
N ILE A 338 -7.05 5.33 18.52
CA ILE A 338 -6.31 4.12 18.13
C ILE A 338 -5.77 3.42 19.39
N ASN A 339 -5.99 2.11 19.50
CA ASN A 339 -5.74 1.35 20.73
C ASN A 339 -4.26 1.03 21.01
N ASN A 340 -3.40 0.97 19.99
CA ASN A 340 -2.01 0.56 20.17
C ASN A 340 -1.03 1.41 19.36
N GLU A 341 0.20 1.50 19.88
CA GLU A 341 1.28 2.28 19.26
C GLU A 341 1.71 1.72 17.90
N ILE A 342 1.51 0.41 17.66
CA ILE A 342 2.03 -0.26 16.46
C ILE A 342 1.24 0.20 15.25
N GLU A 343 -0.09 0.27 15.36
CA GLU A 343 -0.98 0.86 14.35
C GLU A 343 -0.61 2.32 14.08
N VAL A 344 -0.44 3.15 15.13
CA VAL A 344 -0.04 4.56 14.96
C VAL A 344 1.30 4.67 14.23
N THR A 345 2.32 3.96 14.70
CA THR A 345 3.70 4.13 14.22
C THR A 345 3.95 3.55 12.83
N SER A 346 3.09 2.64 12.37
CA SER A 346 3.09 2.05 11.02
C SER A 346 2.09 2.69 10.06
N GLY A 347 1.03 3.33 10.56
CA GLY A 347 -0.12 3.73 9.74
C GLY A 347 -0.97 2.56 9.25
N TYR A 348 -0.70 1.32 9.66
CA TYR A 348 -1.52 0.15 9.32
C TYR A 348 -2.73 0.06 10.25
N ILE A 349 -3.70 0.96 10.04
CA ILE A 349 -4.87 1.08 10.92
C ILE A 349 -5.91 0.00 10.59
N VAL A 350 -6.06 -0.93 11.54
CA VAL A 350 -7.05 -2.00 11.54
C VAL A 350 -8.34 -1.51 12.15
N ASN A 351 -8.27 -0.86 13.32
CA ASN A 351 -9.40 -0.47 14.16
C ASN A 351 -9.30 1.00 14.61
N THR A 352 -10.39 1.75 14.48
CA THR A 352 -10.58 3.03 15.19
C THR A 352 -11.73 2.86 16.19
N ILE A 353 -11.48 3.13 17.48
CA ILE A 353 -12.47 3.01 18.57
C ILE A 353 -13.63 3.99 18.35
N THR A 354 -13.30 5.16 17.81
CA THR A 354 -14.24 6.23 17.59
C THR A 354 -14.90 6.02 16.23
N ASN A 355 -16.25 6.05 16.23
CA ASN A 355 -17.04 6.32 15.04
C ASN A 355 -16.76 7.77 14.59
N ILE A 356 -15.52 8.12 14.24
CA ILE A 356 -15.18 9.43 13.65
C ILE A 356 -15.86 9.47 12.29
N ASP A 357 -17.10 9.95 12.31
CA ASP A 357 -17.92 10.45 11.22
C ASP A 357 -17.58 9.91 9.84
N LYS A 358 -17.84 8.62 9.57
CA LYS A 358 -17.87 8.05 8.21
C LYS A 358 -16.72 8.52 7.29
N LYS A 359 -15.56 8.89 7.83
CA LYS A 359 -14.42 9.34 7.01
C LYS A 359 -13.82 8.10 6.37
N LYS A 360 -13.39 8.21 5.12
CA LYS A 360 -12.82 7.05 4.42
C LYS A 360 -11.55 6.63 5.20
N PRO A 361 -11.28 5.33 5.42
CA PRO A 361 -10.11 4.87 6.18
C PRO A 361 -8.76 5.45 5.72
N ARG A 362 -8.65 5.83 4.44
CA ARG A 362 -7.49 6.55 3.87
C ARG A 362 -7.29 7.93 4.51
N ASP A 363 -8.36 8.63 4.82
CA ASP A 363 -8.30 9.98 5.41
C ASP A 363 -7.77 9.92 6.85
N VAL A 364 -8.11 8.86 7.59
CA VAL A 364 -7.59 8.62 8.94
C VAL A 364 -6.10 8.27 8.89
N THR A 365 -5.72 7.31 8.03
CA THR A 365 -4.30 6.90 7.89
C THR A 365 -3.43 8.10 7.52
N LYS A 366 -3.86 8.89 6.53
CA LYS A 366 -3.16 10.11 6.11
C LYS A 366 -3.02 11.11 7.26
N SER A 367 -4.10 11.39 7.98
CA SER A 367 -4.09 12.33 9.12
C SER A 367 -3.14 11.88 10.24
N VAL A 368 -3.14 10.58 10.56
CA VAL A 368 -2.25 9.99 11.56
C VAL A 368 -0.79 10.13 11.13
N MET A 369 -0.49 9.83 9.87
CA MET A 369 0.88 9.89 9.35
C MET A 369 1.38 11.33 9.23
N GLU A 370 0.54 12.28 8.82
CA GLU A 370 0.86 13.71 8.81
C GLU A 370 1.20 14.25 10.20
N ALA A 371 0.57 13.74 11.26
CA ALA A 371 0.88 14.09 12.64
C ALA A 371 2.11 13.34 13.19
N LEU A 372 2.31 12.08 12.82
CA LEU A 372 3.42 11.24 13.29
C LEU A 372 4.78 11.63 12.66
N ILE A 373 4.80 11.94 11.37
CA ILE A 373 6.04 12.21 10.63
C ILE A 373 6.86 13.35 11.29
N PRO A 374 6.28 14.50 11.67
CA PRO A 374 6.98 15.54 12.42
C PRO A 374 7.57 15.05 13.75
N ILE A 375 6.86 14.18 14.47
CA ILE A 375 7.34 13.59 15.74
C ILE A 375 8.57 12.72 15.48
N LYS A 376 8.50 11.78 14.52
CA LYS A 376 9.64 10.94 14.14
C LYS A 376 10.85 11.79 13.73
N ARG A 377 10.65 12.84 12.92
CA ARG A 377 11.71 13.78 12.50
C ARG A 377 12.31 14.52 13.69
N HIS A 378 11.49 14.97 14.64
CA HIS A 378 11.96 15.67 15.83
C HIS A 378 12.91 14.79 16.66
N TYR A 379 12.51 13.57 16.99
CA TYR A 379 13.34 12.67 17.78
C TYR A 379 14.56 12.16 17.00
N LYS A 380 14.45 11.95 15.68
CA LYS A 380 15.62 11.66 14.85
C LYS A 380 16.62 12.82 14.87
N LYS A 381 16.14 14.07 14.82
CA LYS A 381 17.01 15.25 14.98
C LYS A 381 17.67 15.28 16.34
N LEU A 382 16.95 15.03 17.44
CA LEU A 382 17.54 14.96 18.79
C LEU A 382 18.60 13.84 18.91
N PHE A 383 18.37 12.71 18.23
CA PHE A 383 19.34 11.64 18.16
C PHE A 383 20.63 12.09 17.45
N ASP A 384 20.49 12.78 16.31
CA ASP A 384 21.61 13.17 15.44
C ASP A 384 22.33 14.47 15.88
N GLN A 385 21.71 15.32 16.72
CA GLN A 385 22.18 16.67 17.11
C GLN A 385 23.59 16.71 17.71
N GLU A 386 24.01 15.67 18.42
CA GLU A 386 25.32 15.64 19.08
C GLU A 386 26.50 15.45 18.11
N TRP A 387 26.23 15.16 16.82
CA TRP A 387 27.22 14.68 15.87
C TRP A 387 27.21 15.40 14.52
N GLU A 388 26.53 16.55 14.40
CA GLU A 388 26.43 17.33 13.14
C GLU A 388 27.80 17.80 12.62
N SER A 389 28.84 17.86 13.48
CA SER A 389 30.19 18.33 13.16
C SER A 389 31.27 17.23 13.07
N ASN A 390 31.10 16.08 13.72
CA ASN A 390 31.99 14.92 13.61
C ASN A 390 31.30 13.63 14.09
N LYS A 391 31.05 12.67 13.19
CA LYS A 391 30.36 11.41 13.52
C LYS A 391 31.34 10.40 14.10
N ASP A 392 31.42 10.35 15.43
CA ASP A 392 31.99 9.19 16.13
C ASP A 392 30.97 8.04 16.08
N HIS A 393 31.18 7.12 15.13
CA HIS A 393 30.31 5.95 14.94
C HIS A 393 30.15 5.11 16.21
N SER A 394 31.17 5.04 17.07
CA SER A 394 31.09 4.27 18.32
C SER A 394 30.07 4.89 19.28
N ARG A 395 30.13 6.21 19.48
CA ARG A 395 29.21 6.91 20.39
C ARG A 395 27.76 6.94 19.87
N VAL A 396 27.59 7.04 18.55
CA VAL A 396 26.26 6.94 17.91
C VAL A 396 25.60 5.59 18.22
N GLU A 397 26.38 4.50 18.16
CA GLU A 397 25.89 3.18 18.51
C GLU A 397 25.62 3.04 20.01
N SER A 398 26.47 3.59 20.89
CA SER A 398 26.23 3.66 22.34
C SER A 398 24.88 4.32 22.66
N LYS A 399 24.58 5.44 22.00
CA LYS A 399 23.29 6.14 22.16
C LYS A 399 22.10 5.31 21.66
N ALA A 400 22.21 4.65 20.51
CA ALA A 400 21.17 3.76 20.00
C ALA A 400 20.93 2.55 20.92
N SER A 401 22.02 1.95 21.42
CA SER A 401 21.99 0.87 22.42
C SER A 401 21.26 1.33 23.69
N ALA A 402 21.54 2.54 24.18
CA ALA A 402 20.85 3.11 25.34
C ALA A 402 19.34 3.27 25.10
N TRP A 403 18.94 3.79 23.93
CA TRP A 403 17.52 3.91 23.55
C TRP A 403 16.82 2.55 23.52
N TYR A 404 17.50 1.51 23.01
CA TYR A 404 16.99 0.14 23.02
C TYR A 404 16.88 -0.41 24.45
N PHE A 405 17.92 -0.23 25.27
CA PHE A 405 17.97 -0.70 26.65
C PHE A 405 16.81 -0.15 27.49
N VAL A 406 16.60 1.16 27.51
CA VAL A 406 15.52 1.81 28.30
C VAL A 406 14.11 1.42 27.83
N THR A 407 14.01 0.76 26.69
CA THR A 407 12.75 0.35 26.09
C THR A 407 12.47 -1.14 26.24
N TYR A 408 13.50 -2.00 26.12
CA TYR A 408 13.33 -3.45 26.06
C TYR A 408 13.86 -4.18 27.30
N HIS A 409 14.79 -3.59 28.05
CA HIS A 409 15.44 -4.30 29.15
C HIS A 409 14.41 -4.61 30.27
N PRO A 410 14.35 -5.85 30.80
CA PRO A 410 13.35 -6.23 31.80
C PRO A 410 13.29 -5.35 33.05
N SER A 411 14.41 -4.72 33.43
CA SER A 411 14.46 -3.79 34.59
C SER A 411 13.80 -2.43 34.32
N GLU A 412 13.60 -2.06 33.05
CA GLU A 412 13.03 -0.77 32.63
C GLU A 412 11.55 -0.90 32.23
N LEU A 413 11.03 -2.12 32.14
CA LEU A 413 9.64 -2.37 31.75
C LEU A 413 8.68 -2.00 32.88
N ASP A 414 7.61 -1.28 32.53
CA ASP A 414 6.51 -0.99 33.45
C ASP A 414 5.87 -2.29 33.95
N VAL A 415 5.44 -2.31 35.21
CA VAL A 415 4.71 -3.44 35.82
C VAL A 415 3.43 -3.71 35.04
N ASP A 416 2.73 -2.67 34.61
CA ASP A 416 1.52 -2.73 33.80
C ASP A 416 1.87 -2.94 32.31
N PRO A 417 1.54 -4.11 31.73
CA PRO A 417 1.83 -4.39 30.32
C PRO A 417 1.15 -3.43 29.35
N SER A 418 0.01 -2.83 29.72
CA SER A 418 -0.75 -1.90 28.86
C SER A 418 -0.05 -0.56 28.66
N LYS A 419 0.87 -0.19 29.56
CA LYS A 419 1.63 1.06 29.49
C LYS A 419 2.92 0.94 28.71
N ARG A 420 3.35 -0.30 28.41
CA ARG A 420 4.63 -0.58 27.73
C ARG A 420 4.56 -0.14 26.27
N MET A 421 5.58 0.61 25.86
CA MET A 421 5.74 1.13 24.50
C MET A 421 7.15 0.82 24.01
N PHE A 422 7.24 0.37 22.76
CA PHE A 422 8.39 -0.31 22.17
C PHE A 422 8.90 0.34 20.89
N SER A 423 8.20 1.35 20.38
CA SER A 423 8.50 2.01 19.09
C SER A 423 9.67 3.01 19.13
N PHE A 424 9.98 3.58 20.31
CA PHE A 424 11.00 4.63 20.49
C PHE A 424 12.38 4.34 19.87
N PRO A 425 13.07 3.21 20.16
CA PRO A 425 14.43 2.97 19.66
C PRO A 425 14.48 2.83 18.14
N TRP A 426 13.38 2.42 17.51
CA TRP A 426 13.30 2.19 16.07
C TRP A 426 13.24 3.47 15.24
N ILE A 427 13.26 4.64 15.89
CA ILE A 427 13.56 5.91 15.21
C ILE A 427 14.99 5.91 14.65
N ALA A 428 15.91 5.19 15.29
CA ALA A 428 17.29 4.97 14.84
C ALA A 428 17.51 3.52 14.37
N TYR A 429 16.51 2.94 13.66
CA TYR A 429 16.57 1.54 13.21
C TYR A 429 17.79 1.23 12.34
N ASP A 430 18.25 2.20 11.54
CA ASP A 430 19.42 2.11 10.67
C ASP A 430 20.69 1.80 11.48
N VAL A 431 20.88 2.51 12.60
CA VAL A 431 22.00 2.30 13.53
C VAL A 431 21.87 0.95 14.23
N LEU A 432 20.68 0.60 14.74
CA LEU A 432 20.43 -0.67 15.42
C LEU A 432 20.65 -1.88 14.49
N CYS A 433 20.23 -1.79 13.23
CA CYS A 433 20.54 -2.78 12.20
C CYS A 433 22.06 -2.94 12.02
N GLY A 434 22.80 -1.83 11.99
CA GLY A 434 24.27 -1.83 11.93
C GLY A 434 24.91 -2.60 13.09
N ILE A 435 24.49 -2.29 14.33
CA ILE A 435 24.97 -2.95 15.55
C ILE A 435 24.67 -4.45 15.49
N ALA A 436 23.42 -4.83 15.20
CA ALA A 436 22.99 -6.22 15.13
C ALA A 436 23.80 -7.02 14.10
N ASN A 437 24.00 -6.48 12.90
CA ASN A 437 24.78 -7.11 11.84
C ASN A 437 26.24 -7.31 12.24
N ARG A 438 26.86 -6.29 12.83
CA ARG A 438 28.26 -6.37 13.30
C ARG A 438 28.42 -7.41 14.39
N ASN A 439 27.56 -7.38 15.40
CA ASN A 439 27.68 -8.27 16.56
C ASN A 439 27.30 -9.71 16.21
N SER A 440 26.37 -9.93 15.26
CA SER A 440 26.09 -11.26 14.70
C SER A 440 27.33 -11.87 14.02
N ARG A 441 28.09 -11.08 13.27
CA ARG A 441 29.34 -11.54 12.64
C ARG A 441 30.41 -11.91 13.66
N LYS A 442 30.56 -11.13 14.74
CA LYS A 442 31.50 -11.45 15.84
C LYS A 442 31.17 -12.80 16.49
N ILE A 443 29.88 -13.06 16.72
CA ILE A 443 29.40 -14.34 17.28
C ILE A 443 29.70 -15.50 16.31
N HIS A 444 29.47 -15.32 15.01
CA HIS A 444 29.74 -16.35 14.00
C HIS A 444 31.23 -16.67 13.87
N VAL A 445 32.09 -15.64 13.77
CA VAL A 445 33.55 -15.80 13.71
C VAL A 445 34.10 -16.45 14.99
N SER A 446 33.54 -16.12 16.16
CA SER A 446 33.90 -16.79 17.41
C SER A 446 33.49 -18.27 17.43
N MET A 447 32.36 -18.63 16.83
CA MET A 447 31.89 -20.01 16.71
C MET A 447 32.75 -20.80 15.71
N GLU A 448 33.05 -20.24 14.54
CA GLU A 448 33.94 -20.84 13.54
C GLU A 448 35.37 -21.03 14.09
N LEU A 449 35.88 -20.07 14.88
CA LEU A 449 37.16 -20.21 15.58
C LEU A 449 37.10 -21.29 16.66
N MET A 450 36.00 -21.43 17.40
CA MET A 450 35.82 -22.53 18.36
C MET A 450 35.68 -23.90 17.68
N ASP A 451 35.10 -23.97 16.48
CA ASP A 451 35.04 -25.19 15.68
C ASP A 451 36.42 -25.53 15.04
N PHE A 452 37.23 -24.51 14.74
CA PHE A 452 38.59 -24.66 14.21
C PHE A 452 39.61 -25.04 15.30
N PHE A 453 39.44 -24.49 16.50
CA PHE A 453 40.18 -24.87 17.71
C PHE A 453 39.31 -25.82 18.54
N GLY A 454 39.24 -27.09 18.12
CA GLY A 454 38.41 -28.13 18.75
C GLY A 454 38.50 -28.18 20.29
N PRO A 455 37.51 -28.80 20.96
CA PRO A 455 37.24 -28.59 22.37
C PRO A 455 38.46 -28.86 23.26
N CYS A 456 38.94 -27.80 23.92
CA CYS A 456 39.94 -27.93 24.96
C CYS A 456 39.29 -28.64 26.16
N ASN A 457 39.69 -29.90 26.38
CA ASN A 457 39.22 -30.75 27.46
C ASN A 457 39.53 -30.12 28.82
N SER A 458 38.57 -29.43 29.41
CA SER A 458 38.51 -29.22 30.86
C SER A 458 37.10 -29.49 31.35
N LYS A 459 36.95 -30.63 32.03
CA LYS A 459 35.74 -31.09 32.70
C LYS A 459 35.14 -29.98 33.58
N CYS A 460 33.92 -29.58 33.28
CA CYS A 460 32.96 -29.11 34.26
C CYS A 460 31.56 -29.54 33.80
N SER A 461 31.10 -30.64 34.39
CA SER A 461 29.76 -31.18 34.27
C SER A 461 28.74 -30.25 34.91
N TYR A 462 27.81 -29.71 34.12
CA TYR A 462 26.50 -29.30 34.62
C TYR A 462 25.42 -29.79 33.65
N ASN A 463 24.44 -30.47 34.24
CA ASN A 463 23.38 -31.23 33.61
C ASN A 463 22.52 -30.35 32.68
N LEU A 464 22.38 -30.80 31.44
CA LEU A 464 21.27 -30.46 30.56
C LEU A 464 20.31 -31.64 30.63
N ASP A 465 19.16 -31.44 31.27
CA ASP A 465 17.99 -32.29 31.08
C ASP A 465 16.73 -31.41 31.07
N GLU A 466 15.79 -31.86 30.25
CA GLU A 466 14.42 -31.37 30.04
C GLU A 466 14.26 -30.15 29.11
N GLY A 467 14.35 -30.45 27.82
CA GLY A 467 13.39 -29.90 26.87
C GLY A 467 12.21 -30.85 26.74
N GLN A 468 10.98 -30.32 26.80
CA GLN A 468 9.87 -30.80 25.98
C GLN A 468 8.68 -29.83 26.06
N ASP A 469 8.09 -29.64 24.87
CA ASP A 469 6.71 -29.29 24.58
C ASP A 469 6.18 -27.89 24.93
N LEU A 470 6.09 -27.06 23.88
CA LEU A 470 4.98 -26.12 23.66
C LEU A 470 4.96 -25.64 22.20
N ILE A 471 4.66 -26.57 21.28
CA ILE A 471 4.09 -26.25 19.96
C ILE A 471 2.78 -27.02 19.85
N SER A 472 1.74 -26.46 20.42
CA SER A 472 0.37 -26.60 19.93
C SER A 472 -0.48 -25.48 20.55
N TRP A 473 -1.30 -24.85 19.70
CA TRP A 473 -2.37 -23.88 19.99
C TRP A 473 -2.01 -22.38 19.98
N LEU A 474 -2.68 -21.70 19.02
CA LEU A 474 -2.75 -20.25 18.70
C LEU A 474 -1.66 -19.72 17.76
#